data_AF-A0A376RFW2-F1
#
_entry.id   AF-A0A376RFW2-F1
#
_cell.length_a   1.000
_cell.length_b   1.000
_cell.length_c   1.000
_cell.angle_alpha   90.00
_cell.angle_beta   90.00
_cell.angle_gamma   90.00
#
_symmetry.space_group_name_H-M   'P 1'
#
loop_
_entity.id
_entity.type
_entity.pdbx_description
1 polymer ?
#
loop_
_entity_poly.entity_id
_entity_poly.type
_entity_poly.pdbx_seq_one_letter_code
_entity_poly.pdbx_strand_id
1 'polypeptide(L)' 'MQIANIQAGTGSNNVIPGELFVQFNFRFSTELTDEMIKAQVLAPA' A
#
# COMPACT_ATOMS: atom_id res chain seq x y z
N MET A 1 -1.05 1.04 -10.28
CA MET A 1 -1.14 1.40 -8.85
C MET A 1 -0.60 2.81 -8.67
N GLN A 2 -1.21 3.62 -7.83
CA GLN A 2 -0.71 4.96 -7.47
C GLN A 2 -0.69 5.08 -5.95
N ILE A 3 0.46 5.47 -5.37
CA ILE A 3 0.58 5.69 -3.92
C ILE A 3 0.20 7.15 -3.64
N ALA A 4 -0.82 7.35 -2.81
CA ALA A 4 -1.31 8.68 -2.44
C ALA A 4 -0.61 9.20 -1.19
N ASN A 5 -0.40 8.33 -0.19
CA ASN A 5 0.25 8.69 1.07
C ASN A 5 1.12 7.56 1.58
N ILE A 6 2.23 7.92 2.22
CA ILE A 6 3.11 7.01 2.95
C ILE A 6 3.58 7.71 4.23
N GLN A 7 3.47 7.04 5.36
CA GLN A 7 3.80 7.58 6.67
C GLN A 7 4.47 6.48 7.49
N ALA A 8 5.61 6.80 8.11
CA ALA A 8 6.36 5.86 8.93
C ALA A 8 6.98 6.59 10.12
N GLY A 9 6.99 5.91 11.26
CA GLY A 9 7.73 6.35 12.43
C GLY A 9 7.03 7.43 13.24
N THR A 10 7.74 7.89 14.27
CA THR A 10 7.24 8.79 15.31
C THR A 10 7.65 10.26 15.08
N GLY A 11 8.38 10.54 14.00
CA GLY A 11 8.99 11.84 13.72
C GLY A 11 10.41 12.03 14.28
N SER A 12 10.93 11.06 15.04
CA SER A 12 12.34 11.04 15.47
C SER A 12 13.25 10.53 14.36
N ASN A 13 14.37 11.22 14.12
CA ASN A 13 15.33 10.87 13.06
C ASN A 13 16.30 9.74 13.43
N ASN A 14 16.24 9.24 14.67
CA ASN A 14 17.16 8.25 15.23
C ASN A 14 16.43 7.02 15.80
N VAL A 15 15.15 6.84 15.48
CA VAL A 15 14.35 5.68 15.89
C VAL A 15 13.87 4.96 14.64
N ILE A 16 14.08 3.65 14.58
CA ILE A 16 13.55 2.82 13.49
C ILE A 16 12.03 2.74 13.66
N PRO A 17 11.24 3.06 12.62
CA PRO A 17 9.79 2.89 12.64
C PRO A 17 9.37 1.45 12.93
N GLY A 18 8.46 1.26 13.89
CA GLY A 18 7.83 -0.06 14.14
C GLY A 18 6.69 -0.39 13.19
N GLU A 19 6.12 0.63 12.54
CA GLU A 19 4.98 0.51 11.63
C GLU A 19 5.14 1.43 10.42
N LEU A 20 4.52 1.02 9.31
CA LEU A 20 4.45 1.77 8.06
C LEU A 20 3.00 1.79 7.59
N PHE A 21 2.45 2.98 7.41
CA PHE A 21 1.13 3.19 6.86
C PHE A 21 1.25 3.64 5.40
N VAL A 22 0.51 2.97 4.51
CA VAL A 22 0.48 3.27 3.08
C VAL A 22 -0.96 3.35 2.60
N GLN A 23 -1.32 4.43 1.92
CA GLN A 23 -2.54 4.53 1.12
C GLN A 23 -2.19 4.56 -0.36
N PHE A 24 -2.81 3.66 -1.12
CA PHE A 24 -2.69 3.62 -2.57
C PHE A 24 -4.06 3.40 -3.21
N ASN A 25 -4.14 3.74 -4.49
CA ASN A 25 -5.33 3.59 -5.31
C ASN A 25 -5.02 2.81 -6.59
N PHE A 26 -5.99 1.99 -7.00
CA PHE A 26 -6.06 1.41 -8.32
C PHE A 26 -7.16 2.09 -9.11
N ARG A 27 -6.79 2.68 -10.25
CA ARG A 27 -7.72 2.94 -11.35
C ARG A 27 -7.57 1.76 -12.31
N PHE A 28 -8.62 0.98 -12.50
CA PHE A 28 -8.62 -0.24 -13.29
C PHE A 28 -9.81 -0.28 -14.24
N SER A 29 -9.65 -1.00 -15.36
CA SER A 29 -10.70 -1.20 -16.36
C SER A 29 -11.72 -2.24 -15.90
N THR A 30 -12.81 -2.40 -16.65
CA THR A 30 -13.84 -3.43 -16.40
C THR A 30 -13.35 -4.87 -16.57
N GLU A 31 -12.14 -5.07 -17.11
CA GLU A 31 -11.52 -6.39 -17.26
C GLU A 31 -10.94 -6.93 -15.95
N LEU A 32 -10.82 -6.07 -14.92
CA LEU A 32 -10.32 -6.43 -13.60
C LEU A 32 -11.42 -6.28 -12.56
N THR A 33 -11.46 -7.20 -11.59
CA THR A 33 -12.29 -7.08 -10.38
C THR A 33 -11.45 -6.68 -9.18
N ASP A 34 -12.09 -6.16 -8.13
CA ASP A 34 -11.37 -5.81 -6.91
C ASP A 34 -10.83 -7.05 -6.18
N GLU A 35 -11.48 -8.21 -6.28
CA GLU A 35 -10.94 -9.46 -5.72
C GLU A 35 -9.64 -9.89 -6.41
N MET A 36 -9.57 -9.78 -7.75
CA MET A 36 -8.35 -10.10 -8.50
C MET A 36 -7.19 -9.19 -8.07
N ILE A 37 -7.47 -7.90 -7.92
CA ILE A 37 -6.48 -6.91 -7.48
C ILE A 37 -6.02 -7.22 -6.06
N LYS A 38 -6.94 -7.49 -5.13
CA LYS A 38 -6.61 -7.85 -3.74
C LYS A 38 -5.78 -9.12 -3.66
N ALA A 39 -6.14 -10.15 -4.43
CA ALA A 39 -5.41 -11.41 -4.48
C ALA A 39 -3.95 -11.20 -4.93
N GLN A 40 -3.73 -10.40 -5.97
CA GLN A 40 -2.39 -10.07 -6.44
C GLN A 40 -1.58 -9.26 -5.43
N VAL A 41 -2.23 -8.35 -4.69
CA VAL A 41 -1.57 -7.52 -3.65
C VAL A 41 -1.20 -8.33 -2.42
N LEU A 42 -2.03 -9.30 -2.03
CA LEU A 42 -1.80 -10.16 -0.87
C LEU A 42 -0.97 -11.40 -1.19
N ALA A 43 -0.62 -11.60 -2.46
CA ALA A 43 0.22 -12.73 -2.87
C ALA A 43 1.59 -12.64 -2.17
N PRO A 44 2.06 -13.73 -1.54
CA PRO A 44 3.40 -13.76 -0.97
C PRO A 44 4.45 -13.60 -2.07
N ALA A 45 5.50 -12.83 -1.76
CA ALA A 45 6.66 -12.65 -2.63
C ALA A 45 7.55 -13.90 -2.69
#